data_AF-A0A1Y6CMZ3-F1
#
_entry.id   AF-A0A1Y6CMZ3-F1
#
_cell.length_a   1.000
_cell.length_b   1.000
_cell.length_c   1.000
_cell.angle_alpha   90.00
_cell.angle_beta   90.00
_cell.angle_gamma   90.00
#
_symmetry.space_group_name_H-M   'P 1'
#
loop_
_entity.id
_entity.type
_entity.pdbx_description
1 polymer ?
#
loop_
_entity_poly.entity_id
_entity_poly.type
_entity_poly.pdbx_seq_one_letter_code
_entity_poly.pdbx_strand_id
1 'polypeptide(L)' 'MTCPRCQMDGKLKKRPFGEQAIAALVVWGELDQRLVDQPICEDCYEELRETLIERESEIPNAAQTVGQAS' A
#
# COMPACT_ATOMS: atom_id res chain seq x y z
N MET A 1 -1.18 -1.34 -20.25
CA MET A 1 -0.86 -2.50 -19.41
C MET A 1 -1.96 -2.58 -18.38
N THR A 2 -2.51 -3.77 -18.17
CA THR A 2 -3.66 -3.98 -17.30
C THR A 2 -3.21 -4.16 -15.85
N CYS A 3 -3.78 -3.37 -14.94
CA CYS A 3 -3.45 -3.43 -13.51
C CYS A 3 -3.90 -4.79 -12.92
N PRO A 4 -3.02 -5.53 -12.23
CA PRO A 4 -3.39 -6.83 -11.68
C PRO A 4 -4.33 -6.74 -10.47
N ARG A 5 -4.50 -5.55 -9.87
CA ARG A 5 -5.45 -5.30 -8.75
C ARG A 5 -6.85 -4.94 -9.25
N CYS A 6 -6.98 -3.88 -10.05
CA CYS A 6 -8.29 -3.37 -10.50
C CYS A 6 -8.69 -3.77 -11.92
N GLN A 7 -7.82 -4.47 -12.66
CA GLN A 7 -8.04 -4.87 -14.06
C GLN A 7 -8.27 -3.73 -15.05
N MET A 8 -8.03 -2.48 -14.64
CA MET A 8 -8.08 -1.32 -15.54
C MET A 8 -6.75 -1.11 -16.26
N ASP A 9 -6.81 -0.56 -17.48
CA ASP A 9 -5.63 -0.16 -18.23
C ASP A 9 -5.04 1.13 -17.68
N GLY A 10 -3.74 1.12 -17.41
CA GLY A 10 -3.05 2.28 -16.89
C GLY A 10 -1.53 2.17 -16.94
N LYS A 11 -0.87 3.22 -16.44
CA LYS A 11 0.58 3.18 -16.22
C LYS A 11 0.85 2.39 -14.95
N LEU A 12 1.45 1.21 -15.10
CA LEU A 12 1.87 0.39 -13.97
C LEU A 12 3.24 0.85 -13.48
N LYS A 13 3.36 1.02 -12.17
CA LYS A 13 4.65 1.30 -11.53
C LYS A 13 4.77 0.44 -10.28
N LYS A 14 5.97 -0.09 -10.06
CA LYS A 14 6.33 -0.68 -8.78
C LYS A 14 6.57 0.46 -7.79
N ARG A 15 5.71 0.59 -6.79
CA ARG A 15 5.87 1.57 -5.71
C ARG A 15 6.02 0.82 -4.39
N PRO A 16 7.12 1.04 -3.65
CA PRO A 16 7.34 0.33 -2.41
C PRO A 16 6.46 0.92 -1.31
N PHE A 17 5.62 0.08 -0.71
CA PHE A 17 5.13 0.31 0.65
C PHE A 17 6.15 -0.29 1.63
N GLY A 18 6.26 0.26 2.84
CA GLY A 18 7.07 -0.37 3.88
C GLY A 18 6.48 -1.74 4.28
N GLU A 19 7.31 -2.65 4.81
CA GLU A 19 6.88 -4.02 5.16
C GLU A 19 5.66 -4.03 6.10
N GLN A 20 5.61 -3.11 7.06
CA GLN A 20 4.47 -2.98 7.98
C GLN A 20 3.19 -2.51 7.28
N ALA A 21 3.30 -1.57 6.34
CA ALA A 21 2.17 -1.09 5.56
C ALA A 21 1.64 -2.20 4.65
N ILE A 22 2.54 -2.97 4.02
CA ILE A 22 2.16 -4.15 3.22
C ILE A 22 1.43 -5.17 4.10
N ALA A 23 1.99 -5.50 5.27
CA ALA A 23 1.38 -6.46 6.19
C ALA A 23 -0.01 -5.98 6.64
N ALA A 24 -0.15 -4.69 6.97
CA ALA A 24 -1.44 -4.09 7.34
C ALA A 24 -2.46 -4.20 6.20
N LEU A 25 -2.10 -3.78 4.98
CA LEU A 25 -2.97 -3.88 3.80
C LEU A 25 -3.40 -5.32 3.50
N VAL A 26 -2.51 -6.30 3.68
CA VAL A 26 -2.83 -7.73 3.50
C VAL A 26 -3.78 -8.21 4.59
N VAL A 27 -3.53 -7.89 5.86
CA VAL A 27 -4.38 -8.26 7.00
C VAL A 27 -5.77 -7.63 6.90
N TRP A 28 -5.86 -6.40 6.41
CA TRP A 28 -7.13 -5.70 6.20
C TRP A 28 -7.88 -6.18 4.96
N GLY A 29 -7.24 -6.95 4.08
CA GLY A 29 -7.84 -7.44 2.83
C GLY A 29 -7.82 -6.45 1.67
N GLU A 30 -7.13 -5.31 1.83
CA GLU A 30 -7.02 -4.25 0.83
C GLU A 30 -6.03 -4.58 -0.30
N LEU A 31 -5.04 -5.42 0.02
CA LEU A 31 -4.03 -5.91 -0.91
C LEU A 31 -3.90 -7.44 -0.83
N ASP A 32 -4.05 -8.11 -1.97
CA ASP A 32 -3.82 -9.56 -2.05
C ASP A 32 -2.32 -9.88 -1.93
N GLN A 33 -1.97 -10.91 -1.15
CA GLN A 33 -0.57 -11.29 -0.93
C GLN A 33 0.19 -11.64 -2.22
N ARG A 34 -0.50 -12.10 -3.27
CA ARG A 34 0.10 -12.40 -4.59
C ARG A 34 0.50 -11.14 -5.36
N LEU A 35 -0.08 -10.00 -4.99
CA LEU A 35 0.19 -8.69 -5.60
C LEU A 35 1.29 -7.92 -4.88
N VAL A 36 1.80 -8.45 -3.76
CA VAL A 36 2.96 -7.88 -3.08
C VAL A 36 4.14 -7.87 -4.06
N ASP A 37 4.84 -6.73 -4.11
CA ASP A 37 5.98 -6.48 -5.00
C ASP A 37 5.62 -6.38 -6.51
N GLN A 38 4.35 -6.59 -6.89
CA GLN A 38 3.88 -6.42 -8.26
C GLN A 38 3.61 -4.93 -8.58
N PRO A 39 3.83 -4.51 -9.84
CA PRO A 39 3.49 -3.15 -10.26
C PRO A 39 1.97 -3.00 -10.38
N ILE A 40 1.43 -1.94 -9.78
CA ILE A 40 0.00 -1.55 -9.85
C ILE A 40 -0.15 -0.20 -10.52
N CYS A 41 -1.38 0.17 -10.90
CA CYS A 41 -1.67 1.50 -11.42
C CYS A 41 -1.56 2.57 -10.33
N GLU A 42 -1.51 3.84 -10.75
CA GLU A 42 -1.45 4.99 -9.86
C GLU A 42 -2.69 5.08 -8.96
N ASP A 43 -3.89 4.93 -9.52
CA ASP A 43 -5.15 4.98 -8.77
C ASP A 43 -5.16 3.95 -7.63
N CYS A 44 -4.82 2.68 -7.92
CA CYS A 44 -4.76 1.65 -6.89
C CYS A 44 -3.73 1.94 -5.81
N TYR A 45 -2.61 2.57 -6.17
CA TYR A 45 -1.62 2.97 -5.19
C TYR A 45 -2.12 4.11 -4.29
N GLU A 46 -2.83 5.08 -4.86
CA GLU A 46 -3.42 6.19 -4.11
C GLU A 46 -4.49 5.69 -3.14
N GLU A 47 -5.40 4.82 -3.59
CA GLU A 47 -6.41 4.20 -2.72
C GLU A 47 -5.78 3.48 -1.51
N LEU A 48 -4.78 2.61 -1.76
CA LEU A 48 -4.07 1.90 -0.69
C LEU A 48 -3.38 2.87 0.28
N ARG A 49 -2.84 3.98 -0.24
CA ARG A 49 -2.19 5.01 0.58
C ARG A 49 -3.21 5.77 1.42
N GLU A 50 -4.38 6.09 0.88
CA GLU A 50 -5.47 6.72 1.64
C GLU A 50 -5.93 5.80 2.77
N THR A 51 -6.15 4.51 2.50
CA THR A 51 -6.52 3.55 3.54
C THR A 51 -5.47 3.44 4.65
N LEU A 52 -4.18 3.46 4.29
CA LEU A 52 -3.09 3.47 5.28
C LEU A 52 -3.09 4.72 6.16
N ILE A 53 -3.44 5.88 5.60
CA ILE A 53 -3.54 7.14 6.34
C ILE A 53 -4.78 7.10 7.25
N GLU A 54 -5.94 6.70 6.73
CA GLU A 54 -7.18 6.64 7.52
C GLU A 54 -7.08 5.67 8.71
N ARG A 55 -6.32 4.59 8.55
CA ARG A 55 -6.17 3.52 9.54
C ARG A 55 -4.79 3.50 10.18
N GLU A 56 -4.04 4.60 10.12
CA GLU A 56 -2.65 4.67 10.61
C GLU A 56 -2.53 4.25 12.09
N SER A 57 -3.55 4.57 12.89
CA SER A 57 -3.63 4.24 14.32
C SER A 57 -3.77 2.73 14.59
N GLU A 58 -4.26 1.96 13.62
CA GLU A 58 -4.41 0.50 13.73
C GLU A 58 -3.15 -0.26 13.33
N ILE A 59 -2.19 0.40 12.67
CA ILE A 59 -0.91 -0.22 12.33
C ILE A 59 -0.08 -0.27 13.62
N PRO A 60 0.22 -1.49 14.14
CA PRO A 60 0.93 -1.63 15.39
C PRO A 60 2.28 -0.92 15.28
N ASN A 61 2.41 0.09 16.13
CA ASN A 61 3.44 1.09 16.00
C ASN A 61 4.81 0.54 16.42
N ALA A 62 5.53 -0.10 15.51
CA ALA A 62 6.94 -0.43 15.72
C ALA A 62 7.90 0.66 15.17
N ALA A 63 7.37 1.75 14.60
CA ALA A 63 8.13 2.71 13.79
C ALA A 63 7.88 4.21 14.07
N GLN A 64 7.42 4.61 15.26
CA GLN A 64 7.52 6.03 15.71
C GLN A 64 8.97 6.54 15.89
N THR A 65 10.00 5.81 15.45
CA THR A 65 11.41 6.18 15.66
C THR A 65 12.14 6.68 14.43
N VAL A 66 11.47 6.98 13.31
CA VAL A 66 12.09 7.76 12.23
C VAL A 66 11.15 8.85 11.73
N GLY A 67 11.31 10.05 12.30
CA GLY A 67 11.20 11.27 11.50
C GLY A 67 9.95 12.12 11.63
N GLN A 68 9.64 12.60 12.84
CA GLN A 68 9.03 13.93 12.97
C GLN A 68 9.90 14.79 13.90
N ALA A 69 10.96 15.33 13.30
CA ALA A 69 11.71 16.45 13.83
C ALA A 69 11.87 17.46 12.69
N SER A 70 11.04 18.50 12.71
CA SER A 70 11.34 19.87 12.28
C SER A 70 10.15 20.76 12.66
#